data_AF-A0A0J8SPG7-F1
#
_entry.id   AF-A0A0J8SPG7-F1
#
_cell.length_a   1.000
_cell.length_b   1.000
_cell.length_c   1.000
_cell.angle_alpha   90.00
_cell.angle_beta   90.00
_cell.angle_gamma   90.00
#
_symmetry.space_group_name_H-M   'P 1'
#
loop_
_entity.id
_entity.type
_entity.pdbx_description
1 polymer ?
#
loop_
_entity_poly.entity_id
_entity_poly.type
_entity_poly.pdbx_seq_one_letter_code
_entity_poly.pdbx_strand_id
1 'polypeptide(L)'
;MFEFDFYQYMLTLSILMFSYIIILVIGYVERSNIIMVSLIFFWHTLFSFTYYFFTINNPADAKGYYLRSELVESFNFKFGTEFVTYLTSFLSQDLSANYLNSTLVFNLIGTLGLLLLYFCLEKYLFGLSKFWNLIIFLPSLSFWSAGLGKDAISFFSVCLFLYSIAKMKKLIFLIPIAFICMLVVRPHIAFMLLVSFVIYFIFKSKVPVLIKFLTFPLILSIMILSSSFIQRYVGLDDASISSIGGYVDERQNTNQGGGSSIDLQAMSYPMQIFTYVFRPLPFDAHSPLALLTSIENVILLFLFIYILFKNKFRLNAFIEGKNTWLLIYAFLTCSMLAVTTANLGIATRQKWMFMPILLYLLVYAFYRYKQSRHMISTKK
;
A
#
# COMPACT_ATOMS: atom_id res chain seq x y z
N MET A 1 -12.25 -7.62 28.70
CA MET A 1 -11.86 -6.58 27.72
C MET A 1 -10.64 -5.87 28.29
N PHE A 2 -9.47 -6.44 27.97
CA PHE A 2 -8.08 -6.03 28.28
C PHE A 2 -7.68 -5.91 29.75
N GLU A 3 -7.50 -7.05 30.42
CA GLU A 3 -6.60 -7.13 31.56
C GLU A 3 -5.16 -7.06 31.04
N PHE A 4 -4.45 -6.00 31.40
CA PHE A 4 -3.01 -5.96 31.26
C PHE A 4 -2.41 -6.63 32.50
N ASP A 5 -2.19 -7.94 32.40
CA ASP A 5 -1.38 -8.64 33.37
C ASP A 5 0.12 -8.42 33.10
N PHE A 6 0.95 -8.85 34.04
CA PHE A 6 2.41 -8.75 33.92
C PHE A 6 2.94 -9.41 32.65
N TYR A 7 2.33 -10.53 32.22
CA TYR A 7 2.72 -11.24 31.01
C TYR A 7 2.49 -10.39 29.75
N GLN A 8 1.33 -9.74 29.63
CA GLN A 8 1.01 -8.88 28.49
C GLN A 8 1.98 -7.69 28.38
N TYR A 9 2.36 -7.07 29.50
CA TYR A 9 3.35 -5.99 29.50
C TYR A 9 4.73 -6.46 29.05
N MET A 10 5.17 -7.63 29.53
CA MET A 10 6.44 -8.21 29.12
C MET A 10 6.43 -8.60 27.63
N LEU A 11 5.30 -9.10 27.13
CA LEU A 11 5.12 -9.40 25.71
C LEU A 11 5.12 -8.13 24.85
N THR A 12 4.48 -7.04 25.30
CA THR A 12 4.55 -5.74 24.62
C THR A 12 6.00 -5.26 24.48
N LEU A 13 6.76 -5.28 25.59
CA LEU A 13 8.15 -4.86 25.60
C LEU A 13 9.03 -5.74 24.70
N SER A 14 8.83 -7.06 24.73
CA SER A 14 9.59 -7.99 23.90
C SER A 14 9.32 -7.79 22.41
N ILE A 15 8.05 -7.60 22.01
CA ILE A 15 7.66 -7.29 20.62
C ILE A 15 8.32 -5.99 20.16
N LEU A 16 8.29 -4.93 20.98
CA LEU A 16 8.88 -3.64 20.63
C LEU A 16 10.41 -3.71 20.50
N MET A 17 11.09 -4.38 21.44
CA MET A 17 12.54 -4.56 21.38
C MET A 17 12.96 -5.42 20.19
N PHE A 18 12.30 -6.57 20.00
CA PHE A 18 12.56 -7.45 18.87
C PHE A 18 12.32 -6.75 17.54
N SER A 19 11.19 -6.03 17.44
CA SER A 19 10.87 -5.20 16.28
C SER A 19 12.01 -4.24 16.02
N TYR A 20 12.36 -3.39 16.98
CA TYR A 20 13.42 -2.37 16.85
C TYR A 20 14.77 -2.95 16.41
N ILE A 21 15.20 -4.08 17.00
CA ILE A 21 16.43 -4.77 16.61
C ILE A 21 16.40 -5.15 15.12
N ILE A 22 15.31 -5.74 14.63
CA ILE A 22 15.17 -6.10 13.21
C ILE A 22 15.35 -4.87 12.31
N ILE A 23 14.72 -3.75 12.68
CA ILE A 23 14.75 -2.49 11.90
C ILE A 23 16.17 -1.94 11.83
N LEU A 24 16.90 -1.97 12.96
CA LEU A 24 18.29 -1.54 13.02
C LEU A 24 19.20 -2.44 12.19
N VAL A 25 19.01 -3.77 12.24
CA VAL A 25 19.76 -4.73 11.42
C VAL A 25 19.53 -4.46 9.94
N ILE A 26 18.28 -4.28 9.51
CA ILE A 26 17.94 -3.96 8.12
C ILE A 26 18.53 -2.61 7.71
N GLY A 27 18.40 -1.59 8.56
CA GLY A 27 18.98 -0.26 8.32
C GLY A 27 20.50 -0.29 8.16
N TYR A 28 21.17 -1.11 8.96
CA TYR A 28 22.62 -1.35 8.87
C TYR A 28 23.00 -2.06 7.57
N VAL A 29 22.29 -3.14 7.19
CA VAL A 29 22.50 -3.87 5.92
C VAL A 29 22.32 -2.95 4.71
N GLU A 30 21.33 -2.06 4.77
CA GLU A 30 21.07 -1.06 3.72
C GLU A 30 22.03 0.12 3.72
N ARG A 31 22.91 0.21 4.73
CA ARG A 31 23.86 1.32 4.96
C ARG A 31 23.16 2.68 5.04
N SER A 32 21.97 2.68 5.61
CA SER A 32 21.12 3.85 5.73
C SER A 32 21.39 4.62 7.03
N ASN A 33 20.90 5.85 7.13
CA ASN A 33 21.05 6.64 8.34
C ASN A 33 20.23 6.05 9.50
N ILE A 34 20.92 5.52 10.52
CA ILE A 34 20.30 4.85 11.66
C ILE A 34 19.37 5.74 12.48
N ILE A 35 19.64 7.05 12.52
CA ILE A 35 18.78 8.03 13.21
C ILE A 35 17.45 8.13 12.48
N MET A 36 17.47 8.22 11.13
CA MET A 36 16.25 8.26 10.34
C MET A 36 15.46 6.95 10.43
N VAL A 37 16.16 5.81 10.40
CA VAL A 37 15.55 4.48 10.61
C VAL A 37 14.85 4.40 11.97
N SER A 38 15.49 4.90 13.03
CA SER A 38 14.91 4.95 14.38
C SER A 38 13.72 5.90 14.46
N LEU A 39 13.79 7.09 13.83
CA LEU A 39 12.68 8.03 13.75
C LEU A 39 11.47 7.43 13.04
N ILE A 40 11.68 6.69 11.96
CA ILE A 40 10.61 5.97 11.24
C ILE A 40 9.94 4.95 12.16
N PHE A 41 10.72 4.17 12.93
CA PHE A 41 10.16 3.19 13.87
C PHE A 41 9.31 3.86 14.96
N PHE A 42 9.84 4.88 15.64
CA PHE A 42 9.11 5.55 16.72
C PHE A 42 7.86 6.26 16.19
N TRP A 43 7.96 6.90 15.02
CA TRP A 43 6.81 7.49 14.36
C TRP A 43 5.73 6.45 14.04
N HIS A 44 6.09 5.35 13.37
CA HIS A 44 5.11 4.36 12.96
C HIS A 44 4.47 3.65 14.17
N THR A 45 5.29 3.36 15.19
CA THR A 45 4.83 2.76 16.45
C THR A 45 3.90 3.70 17.23
N LEU A 46 4.18 5.00 17.26
CA LEU A 46 3.23 6.00 17.80
C LEU A 46 1.87 5.87 17.10
N PHE A 47 1.85 5.78 15.77
CA PHE A 47 0.62 5.61 15.02
C PHE A 47 -0.07 4.26 15.30
N SER A 48 0.68 3.19 15.56
CA SER A 48 0.11 1.91 16.02
C SER A 48 -0.68 2.06 17.32
N PHE A 49 -0.16 2.81 18.29
CA PHE A 49 -0.89 3.09 19.54
C PHE A 49 -2.13 3.96 19.26
N THR A 50 -2.00 5.01 18.44
CA THR A 50 -3.17 5.83 18.07
C THR A 50 -4.25 5.02 17.36
N TYR A 51 -3.85 4.09 16.49
CA TYR A 51 -4.75 3.19 15.79
C TYR A 51 -5.48 2.29 16.78
N TYR A 52 -4.77 1.65 17.71
CA TYR A 52 -5.35 0.81 18.77
C TYR A 52 -6.40 1.57 19.60
N PHE A 53 -6.07 2.77 20.09
CA PHE A 53 -7.04 3.57 20.86
C PHE A 53 -8.24 4.01 20.01
N PHE A 54 -8.01 4.28 18.72
CA PHE A 54 -9.10 4.61 17.81
C PHE A 54 -10.04 3.43 17.59
N THR A 55 -9.52 2.22 17.33
CA THR A 55 -10.33 1.02 17.01
C THR A 55 -11.04 0.40 18.21
N ILE A 56 -10.64 0.74 19.44
CA ILE A 56 -11.40 0.36 20.64
C ILE A 56 -12.73 1.13 20.69
N ASN A 57 -12.68 2.42 20.38
CA ASN A 57 -13.79 3.35 20.52
C ASN A 57 -14.67 3.46 19.27
N ASN A 58 -14.19 2.97 18.12
CA ASN A 58 -14.87 3.07 16.84
C ASN A 58 -15.04 1.69 16.20
N PRO A 59 -16.11 1.46 15.42
CA PRO A 59 -16.26 0.23 14.66
C PRO A 59 -15.10 0.06 13.67
N ALA A 60 -14.39 -1.05 13.77
CA ALA A 60 -13.22 -1.34 12.94
C ALA A 60 -13.09 -2.83 12.64
N ASP A 61 -12.74 -3.16 11.38
CA ASP A 61 -12.44 -4.54 10.95
C ASP A 61 -11.43 -5.23 11.86
N ALA A 62 -10.45 -4.46 12.37
CA ALA A 62 -9.38 -4.92 13.25
C ALA A 62 -9.88 -5.62 14.51
N LYS A 63 -10.91 -5.08 15.16
CA LYS A 63 -11.53 -5.70 16.34
C LYS A 63 -12.22 -7.00 15.95
N GLY A 64 -12.88 -7.02 14.79
CA GLY A 64 -13.51 -8.22 14.25
C GLY A 64 -12.52 -9.33 13.90
N TYR A 65 -11.32 -9.01 13.41
CA TYR A 65 -10.27 -10.02 13.18
C TYR A 65 -9.81 -10.65 14.49
N TYR A 66 -9.56 -9.83 15.51
CA TYR A 66 -9.08 -10.31 16.82
C TYR A 66 -10.13 -11.15 17.56
N LEU A 67 -11.39 -10.71 17.62
CA LEU A 67 -12.44 -11.49 18.29
C LEU A 67 -12.72 -12.82 17.58
N ARG A 68 -12.65 -12.84 16.24
CA ARG A 68 -12.80 -14.09 15.48
C ARG A 68 -11.58 -15.00 15.65
N SER A 69 -10.39 -14.47 15.87
CA SER A 69 -9.18 -15.26 16.02
C SER A 69 -9.16 -16.08 17.30
N GLU A 70 -9.89 -15.67 18.34
CA GLU A 70 -10.09 -16.44 19.57
C GLU A 70 -11.02 -17.66 19.37
N LEU A 71 -11.82 -17.67 18.31
CA LEU A 71 -12.80 -18.72 18.01
C LEU A 71 -12.33 -19.71 16.93
N VAL A 72 -11.11 -19.57 16.43
CA VAL A 72 -10.58 -20.46 15.39
C VAL A 72 -10.22 -21.81 16.00
N GLU A 73 -10.91 -22.88 15.61
CA GLU A 73 -10.66 -24.24 16.11
C GLU A 73 -9.60 -25.01 15.31
N SER A 74 -9.50 -24.74 14.00
CA SER A 74 -8.59 -25.47 13.11
C SER A 74 -8.07 -24.59 11.96
N PHE A 75 -6.88 -24.93 11.46
CA PHE A 75 -6.30 -24.23 10.31
C PHE A 75 -7.08 -24.52 9.04
N ASN A 76 -7.75 -23.50 8.51
CA ASN A 76 -8.38 -23.53 7.19
C ASN A 76 -7.85 -22.37 6.35
N PHE A 77 -6.87 -22.65 5.49
CA PHE A 77 -6.25 -21.62 4.65
C PHE A 77 -7.26 -21.04 3.65
N LYS A 78 -7.64 -19.78 3.88
CA LYS A 78 -8.53 -19.01 3.00
C LYS A 78 -7.98 -17.60 2.80
N PHE A 79 -8.16 -17.05 1.60
CA PHE A 79 -7.65 -15.73 1.24
C PHE A 79 -8.45 -14.59 1.89
N GLY A 80 -7.81 -13.45 2.11
CA GLY A 80 -8.46 -12.22 2.54
C GLY A 80 -8.69 -12.15 4.05
N THR A 81 -9.95 -11.95 4.45
CA THR A 81 -10.36 -11.74 5.86
C THR A 81 -9.96 -12.93 6.73
N GLU A 82 -10.18 -14.13 6.22
CA GLU A 82 -9.91 -15.38 6.93
C GLU A 82 -8.41 -15.58 7.16
N PHE A 83 -7.56 -15.27 6.18
CA PHE A 83 -6.11 -15.34 6.36
C PHE A 83 -5.63 -14.44 7.50
N VAL A 84 -6.10 -13.19 7.55
CA VAL A 84 -5.72 -12.25 8.62
C VAL A 84 -6.22 -12.75 9.98
N THR A 85 -7.42 -13.31 10.02
CA THR A 85 -7.99 -13.90 11.24
C THR A 85 -7.14 -15.08 11.72
N TYR A 86 -6.73 -15.97 10.82
CA TYR A 86 -5.85 -17.09 11.14
C TYR A 86 -4.44 -16.66 11.54
N LEU A 87 -3.83 -15.70 10.82
CA LEU A 87 -2.54 -15.15 11.22
C LEU A 87 -2.62 -14.52 12.62
N THR A 88 -3.76 -13.91 12.94
CA THR A 88 -4.02 -13.36 14.27
C THR A 88 -4.28 -14.47 15.30
N SER A 89 -4.83 -15.64 14.92
CA SER A 89 -5.11 -16.73 15.86
C SER A 89 -3.82 -17.35 16.38
N PHE A 90 -2.78 -17.44 15.55
CA PHE A 90 -1.44 -17.81 16.00
C PHE A 90 -0.92 -16.84 17.10
N LEU A 91 -1.25 -15.55 17.00
CA LEU A 91 -0.87 -14.57 18.02
C LEU A 91 -1.78 -14.67 19.26
N SER A 92 -3.09 -14.73 19.09
CA SER A 92 -4.04 -14.68 20.20
C SER A 92 -4.14 -15.99 20.98
N GLN A 93 -3.96 -17.15 20.34
CA GLN A 93 -4.07 -18.46 20.99
C GLN A 93 -2.69 -18.98 21.43
N ASP A 94 -1.72 -19.11 20.51
CA ASP A 94 -0.43 -19.74 20.84
C ASP A 94 0.45 -18.83 21.72
N LEU A 95 0.45 -17.52 21.45
CA LEU A 95 1.17 -16.52 22.26
C LEU A 95 0.28 -15.84 23.31
N SER A 96 -1.00 -16.23 23.41
CA SER A 96 -1.98 -15.57 24.30
C SER A 96 -1.95 -14.03 24.20
N ALA A 97 -1.63 -13.49 23.00
CA ALA A 97 -1.38 -12.08 22.81
C ALA A 97 -2.69 -11.29 22.88
N ASN A 98 -2.72 -10.25 23.71
CA ASN A 98 -3.84 -9.32 23.74
C ASN A 98 -3.95 -8.53 22.41
N TYR A 99 -5.06 -7.80 22.24
CA TYR A 99 -5.32 -7.03 21.01
C TYR A 99 -4.20 -6.00 20.70
N LEU A 100 -3.60 -5.38 21.72
CA LEU A 100 -2.49 -4.45 21.53
C LEU A 100 -1.25 -5.18 20.99
N ASN A 101 -0.87 -6.30 21.61
CA ASN A 101 0.29 -7.11 21.23
C ASN A 101 0.13 -7.63 19.80
N SER A 102 -1.05 -8.14 19.43
CA SER A 102 -1.35 -8.52 18.06
C SER A 102 -1.27 -7.33 17.09
N THR A 103 -1.72 -6.14 17.50
CA THR A 103 -1.58 -4.92 16.69
C THR A 103 -0.12 -4.53 16.48
N LEU A 104 0.73 -4.63 17.51
CA LEU A 104 2.15 -4.30 17.44
C LEU A 104 2.96 -5.26 16.55
N VAL A 105 2.54 -6.53 16.43
CA VAL A 105 3.14 -7.46 15.45
C VAL A 105 2.82 -7.01 14.02
N PHE A 106 1.60 -6.57 13.74
CA PHE A 106 1.25 -6.01 12.43
C PHE A 106 1.96 -4.67 12.17
N ASN A 107 2.19 -3.85 13.20
CA ASN A 107 3.00 -2.63 13.12
C ASN A 107 4.43 -2.91 12.65
N LEU A 108 5.04 -4.04 13.02
CA LEU A 108 6.35 -4.43 12.47
C LEU A 108 6.28 -4.60 10.95
N ILE A 109 5.25 -5.29 10.43
CA ILE A 109 5.04 -5.47 8.99
C ILE A 109 4.88 -4.11 8.29
N GLY A 110 4.06 -3.22 8.85
CA GLY A 110 3.89 -1.84 8.37
C GLY A 110 5.19 -1.04 8.37
N THR A 111 5.96 -1.13 9.46
CA THR A 111 7.25 -0.43 9.62
C THR A 111 8.27 -0.93 8.59
N LEU A 112 8.34 -2.24 8.35
CA LEU A 112 9.18 -2.80 7.30
C LEU A 112 8.79 -2.24 5.93
N GLY A 113 7.49 -2.12 5.64
CA GLY A 113 7.01 -1.48 4.42
C GLY A 113 7.48 -0.03 4.29
N LEU A 114 7.39 0.74 5.38
CA LEU A 114 7.77 2.15 5.40
C LEU A 114 9.28 2.34 5.24
N LEU A 115 10.09 1.47 5.84
CA LEU A 115 11.53 1.45 5.61
C LEU A 115 11.89 1.16 4.16
N LEU A 116 11.26 0.15 3.55
CA LEU A 116 11.53 -0.21 2.16
C LEU A 116 11.21 0.96 1.22
N LEU A 117 10.12 1.69 1.48
CA LEU A 117 9.81 2.93 0.79
C LEU A 117 10.89 4.00 1.02
N TYR A 118 11.33 4.19 2.26
CA TYR A 118 12.39 5.13 2.60
C TYR A 118 13.70 4.80 1.87
N PHE A 119 14.16 3.55 1.85
CA PHE A 119 15.39 3.16 1.15
C PHE A 119 15.32 3.39 -0.37
N CYS A 120 14.13 3.33 -0.96
CA CYS A 120 13.92 3.69 -2.36
C CYS A 120 14.07 5.19 -2.61
N LEU A 121 13.69 6.00 -1.63
CA LEU A 121 13.62 7.46 -1.71
C LEU A 121 14.90 8.16 -1.23
N GLU A 122 15.62 7.59 -0.26
CA GLU A 122 16.76 8.19 0.45
C GLU A 122 17.77 8.83 -0.51
N LYS A 123 18.16 8.12 -1.57
CA LYS A 123 19.12 8.61 -2.57
C LYS A 123 18.65 9.87 -3.32
N TYR A 124 17.35 10.03 -3.50
CA TYR A 124 16.76 11.20 -4.16
C TYR A 124 16.54 12.33 -3.15
N LEU A 125 16.09 11.98 -1.94
CA LEU A 125 15.84 12.92 -0.85
C LEU A 125 17.11 13.67 -0.42
N PHE A 126 18.27 13.00 -0.41
CA PHE A 126 19.55 13.64 -0.09
C PHE A 126 19.89 14.82 -1.02
N GLY A 127 19.48 14.75 -2.29
CA GLY A 127 19.68 15.85 -3.26
C GLY A 127 18.61 16.95 -3.21
N LEU A 128 17.61 16.82 -2.35
CA LEU A 128 16.48 17.73 -2.18
C LEU A 128 16.55 18.46 -0.83
N SER A 129 15.64 19.41 -0.58
CA SER A 129 15.57 20.07 0.73
C SER A 129 15.06 19.08 1.79
N LYS A 130 15.45 19.29 3.06
CA LYS A 130 15.05 18.44 4.20
C LYS A 130 13.52 18.27 4.33
N PHE A 131 12.74 19.24 3.86
CA PHE A 131 11.27 19.17 3.84
C PHE A 131 10.72 17.96 3.08
N TRP A 132 11.43 17.45 2.07
CA TRP A 132 10.98 16.27 1.32
C TRP A 132 10.97 14.98 2.17
N ASN A 133 11.73 14.95 3.27
CA ASN A 133 11.71 13.83 4.21
C ASN A 133 10.35 13.68 4.91
N LEU A 134 9.54 14.75 4.98
CA LEU A 134 8.21 14.72 5.59
C LEU A 134 7.23 13.80 4.86
N ILE A 135 7.48 13.45 3.59
CA ILE A 135 6.66 12.50 2.82
C ILE A 135 6.66 11.10 3.45
N ILE A 136 7.75 10.73 4.15
CA ILE A 136 7.83 9.45 4.88
C ILE A 136 6.99 9.50 6.16
N PHE A 137 6.81 10.69 6.72
CA PHE A 137 6.11 10.94 7.98
C PHE A 137 4.67 11.42 7.75
N LEU A 138 4.01 10.94 6.69
CA LEU A 138 2.59 11.24 6.47
C LEU A 138 1.75 10.50 7.54
N PRO A 139 0.93 11.21 8.34
CA PRO A 139 0.14 10.61 9.41
C PRO A 139 -0.78 9.50 8.93
N SER A 140 -1.50 9.72 7.83
CA SER A 140 -2.50 8.75 7.35
C SER A 140 -1.85 7.51 6.74
N LEU A 141 -0.66 7.66 6.13
CA LEU A 141 0.16 6.52 5.74
C LEU A 141 0.43 5.63 6.94
N SER A 142 0.96 6.23 8.03
CA SER A 142 1.36 5.46 9.20
C SER A 142 0.16 4.90 9.97
N PHE A 143 -0.90 5.69 10.10
CA PHE A 143 -2.13 5.27 10.78
C PHE A 143 -2.74 4.02 10.14
N TRP A 144 -2.86 3.97 8.81
CA TRP A 144 -3.52 2.84 8.14
C TRP A 144 -2.62 1.62 7.96
N SER A 145 -1.29 1.75 7.95
CA SER A 145 -0.38 0.61 7.82
C SER A 145 0.21 0.09 9.14
N ALA A 146 0.01 0.80 10.26
CA ALA A 146 0.48 0.36 11.58
C ALA A 146 -0.49 -0.58 12.31
N GLY A 147 -1.71 -0.76 11.80
CA GLY A 147 -2.78 -1.48 12.49
C GLY A 147 -2.93 -2.96 12.13
N LEU A 148 -3.60 -3.72 13.01
CA LEU A 148 -4.01 -5.09 12.73
C LEU A 148 -5.00 -5.15 11.56
N GLY A 149 -4.58 -5.75 10.45
CA GLY A 149 -5.45 -5.89 9.29
C GLY A 149 -4.73 -6.22 7.99
N LYS A 150 -5.51 -6.29 6.90
CA LYS A 150 -5.01 -6.50 5.54
C LYS A 150 -4.11 -5.36 5.07
N ASP A 151 -4.32 -4.15 5.60
CA ASP A 151 -3.72 -2.93 5.11
C ASP A 151 -2.20 -2.90 5.36
N ALA A 152 -1.74 -3.31 6.55
CA ALA A 152 -0.31 -3.46 6.87
C ALA A 152 0.42 -4.41 5.89
N ILE A 153 -0.14 -5.59 5.64
CA ILE A 153 0.45 -6.60 4.74
C ILE A 153 0.44 -6.10 3.29
N SER A 154 -0.67 -5.49 2.85
CA SER A 154 -0.78 -4.95 1.49
C SER A 154 0.18 -3.79 1.25
N PHE A 155 0.37 -2.91 2.24
CA PHE A 155 1.34 -1.82 2.19
C PHE A 155 2.77 -2.35 2.13
N PHE A 156 3.13 -3.29 3.00
CA PHE A 156 4.43 -3.97 2.96
C PHE A 156 4.69 -4.60 1.59
N SER A 157 3.73 -5.33 1.04
CA SER A 157 3.84 -5.97 -0.27
C SER A 157 4.15 -4.97 -1.38
N VAL A 158 3.47 -3.83 -1.42
CA VAL A 158 3.66 -2.79 -2.46
C VAL A 158 5.02 -2.13 -2.32
N CYS A 159 5.45 -1.84 -1.09
CA CYS A 159 6.77 -1.29 -0.81
C CYS A 159 7.90 -2.30 -1.14
N LEU A 160 7.69 -3.58 -0.86
CA LEU A 160 8.62 -4.65 -1.24
C LEU A 160 8.72 -4.79 -2.76
N PHE A 161 7.59 -4.72 -3.46
CA PHE A 161 7.54 -4.71 -4.91
C PHE A 161 8.30 -3.51 -5.50
N LEU A 162 8.04 -2.31 -4.98
CA LEU A 162 8.77 -1.10 -5.35
C LEU A 162 10.28 -1.24 -5.12
N TYR A 163 10.67 -1.71 -3.93
CA TYR A 163 12.07 -1.91 -3.54
C TYR A 163 12.80 -2.89 -4.46
N SER A 164 12.15 -4.01 -4.80
CA SER A 164 12.67 -5.03 -5.71
C SER A 164 13.00 -4.46 -7.10
N ILE A 165 12.17 -3.53 -7.59
CA ILE A 165 12.35 -2.91 -8.91
C ILE A 165 13.39 -1.79 -8.85
N ALA A 166 13.34 -0.95 -7.80
CA ALA A 166 14.06 0.31 -7.69
C ALA A 166 15.55 0.17 -7.34
N LYS A 167 15.94 -0.78 -6.49
CA LYS A 167 17.34 -0.88 -6.00
C LYS A 167 18.26 -1.68 -6.93
N MET A 168 17.96 -2.94 -7.28
CA MET A 168 18.93 -3.79 -8.00
C MET A 168 18.28 -4.93 -8.80
N LYS A 169 18.99 -5.45 -9.83
CA LYS A 169 18.60 -6.69 -10.53
C LYS A 169 18.60 -7.93 -9.60
N LYS A 170 19.51 -7.96 -8.62
CA LYS A 170 19.65 -9.10 -7.68
C LYS A 170 18.45 -9.26 -6.74
N LEU A 171 17.61 -8.23 -6.60
CA LEU A 171 16.46 -8.24 -5.69
C LEU A 171 15.15 -8.65 -6.39
N ILE A 172 15.20 -9.03 -7.67
CA ILE A 172 14.02 -9.45 -8.44
C ILE A 172 13.36 -10.70 -7.83
N PHE A 173 14.10 -11.54 -7.10
CA PHE A 173 13.54 -12.70 -6.40
C PHE A 173 12.54 -12.33 -5.28
N LEU A 174 12.54 -11.08 -4.82
CA LEU A 174 11.57 -10.59 -3.84
C LEU A 174 10.20 -10.28 -4.46
N ILE A 175 10.09 -10.20 -5.79
CA ILE A 175 8.82 -9.93 -6.49
C ILE A 175 7.79 -11.03 -6.26
N PRO A 176 8.12 -12.33 -6.39
CA PRO A 176 7.22 -13.42 -5.99
C PRO A 176 6.75 -13.31 -4.54
N ILE A 177 7.62 -12.91 -3.61
CA ILE A 177 7.26 -12.73 -2.19
C ILE A 177 6.25 -11.59 -2.05
N ALA A 178 6.51 -10.44 -2.69
CA ALA A 178 5.56 -9.33 -2.72
C ALA A 178 4.21 -9.76 -3.29
N PHE A 179 4.20 -10.50 -4.40
CA PHE A 179 2.99 -11.02 -5.02
C PHE A 179 2.23 -11.95 -4.09
N ILE A 180 2.89 -12.90 -3.42
CA ILE A 180 2.26 -13.82 -2.45
C ILE A 180 1.66 -13.03 -1.28
N CYS A 181 2.42 -12.09 -0.69
CA CYS A 181 1.92 -11.24 0.39
C CYS A 181 0.65 -10.49 -0.03
N MET A 182 0.59 -9.94 -1.26
CA MET A 182 -0.62 -9.29 -1.77
C MET A 182 -1.75 -10.31 -2.02
N LEU A 183 -1.44 -11.43 -2.65
CA LEU A 183 -2.41 -12.45 -3.07
C LEU A 183 -3.18 -12.96 -1.86
N VAL A 184 -2.45 -13.25 -0.78
CA VAL A 184 -2.99 -13.83 0.44
C VAL A 184 -4.02 -12.91 1.12
N VAL A 185 -3.83 -11.58 1.07
CA VAL A 185 -4.76 -10.62 1.70
C VAL A 185 -5.75 -9.97 0.72
N ARG A 186 -5.38 -9.81 -0.55
CA ARG A 186 -6.11 -9.08 -1.58
C ARG A 186 -5.84 -9.68 -2.98
N PRO A 187 -6.47 -10.83 -3.32
CA PRO A 187 -6.26 -11.52 -4.59
C PRO A 187 -6.43 -10.66 -5.85
N HIS A 188 -7.45 -9.79 -5.85
CA HIS A 188 -7.74 -8.90 -6.97
C HIS A 188 -6.63 -7.84 -7.19
N ILE A 189 -5.97 -7.36 -6.14
CA ILE A 189 -4.84 -6.41 -6.27
C ILE A 189 -3.57 -7.14 -6.70
N ALA A 190 -3.36 -8.37 -6.23
CA ALA A 190 -2.26 -9.20 -6.71
C ALA A 190 -2.39 -9.47 -8.21
N PHE A 191 -3.60 -9.70 -8.70
CA PHE A 191 -3.86 -9.80 -10.13
C PHE A 191 -3.46 -8.55 -10.90
N MET A 192 -3.74 -7.35 -10.38
CA MET A 192 -3.30 -6.11 -11.03
C MET A 192 -1.77 -6.01 -11.11
N LEU A 193 -1.05 -6.55 -10.12
CA LEU A 193 0.41 -6.69 -10.20
C LEU A 193 0.81 -7.61 -11.35
N LEU A 194 0.14 -8.76 -11.50
CA LEU A 194 0.40 -9.71 -12.58
C LEU A 194 0.07 -9.12 -13.97
N VAL A 195 -1.11 -8.50 -14.14
CA VAL A 195 -1.51 -7.82 -15.38
C VAL A 195 -0.50 -6.71 -15.74
N SER A 196 -0.08 -5.90 -14.75
CA SER A 196 0.90 -4.85 -14.99
C SER A 196 2.25 -5.40 -15.47
N PHE A 197 2.66 -6.57 -14.97
CA PHE A 197 3.85 -7.27 -15.43
C PHE A 197 3.70 -7.72 -16.89
N VAL A 198 2.57 -8.32 -17.26
CA VAL A 198 2.32 -8.76 -18.64
C VAL A 198 2.38 -7.59 -19.61
N ILE A 199 1.69 -6.49 -19.31
CA ILE A 199 1.69 -5.27 -20.15
C ILE A 199 3.13 -4.74 -20.28
N TYR A 200 3.85 -4.59 -19.17
CA TYR A 200 5.23 -4.14 -19.20
C TYR A 200 6.15 -5.09 -20.00
N PHE A 201 5.97 -6.40 -19.82
CA PHE A 201 6.76 -7.43 -20.48
C PHE A 201 6.59 -7.37 -22.00
N ILE A 202 5.35 -7.21 -22.49
CA ILE A 202 5.04 -7.11 -23.91
C ILE A 202 5.65 -5.81 -24.49
N PHE A 203 5.26 -4.66 -23.93
CA PHE A 203 5.49 -3.36 -24.58
C PHE A 203 6.84 -2.70 -24.29
N LYS A 204 7.45 -2.96 -23.12
CA LYS A 204 8.62 -2.18 -22.65
C LYS A 204 9.81 -3.01 -22.21
N SER A 205 9.66 -4.32 -22.01
CA SER A 205 10.81 -5.14 -21.66
C SER A 205 11.81 -5.23 -22.81
N LYS A 206 13.10 -5.19 -22.45
CA LYS A 206 14.25 -5.34 -23.37
C LYS A 206 14.56 -6.81 -23.71
N VAL A 207 13.63 -7.73 -23.42
CA VAL A 207 13.78 -9.16 -23.69
C VAL A 207 13.64 -9.38 -25.20
N PRO A 208 14.50 -10.19 -25.84
CA PRO A 208 14.41 -10.46 -27.27
C PRO A 208 13.07 -11.11 -27.62
N VAL A 209 12.54 -10.79 -28.81
CA VAL A 209 11.20 -11.19 -29.27
C VAL A 209 11.02 -12.72 -29.23
N LEU A 210 12.07 -13.47 -29.56
CA LEU A 210 12.03 -14.94 -29.51
C LEU A 210 11.75 -15.47 -28.10
N ILE A 211 12.41 -14.92 -27.07
CA ILE A 211 12.16 -15.31 -25.68
C ILE A 211 10.76 -14.89 -25.25
N LYS A 212 10.27 -13.71 -25.69
CA LYS A 212 8.88 -13.30 -25.44
C LYS A 212 7.90 -14.30 -26.04
N PHE A 213 8.11 -14.73 -27.29
CA PHE A 213 7.25 -15.70 -27.96
C PHE A 213 7.25 -17.06 -27.25
N LEU A 214 8.41 -17.55 -26.84
CA LEU A 214 8.54 -18.82 -26.09
C LEU A 214 7.88 -18.76 -24.70
N THR A 215 7.95 -17.61 -24.02
CA THR A 215 7.36 -17.42 -22.68
C THR A 215 5.89 -17.01 -22.71
N PHE A 216 5.37 -16.56 -23.85
CA PHE A 216 4.00 -16.06 -23.99
C PHE A 216 2.92 -17.11 -23.65
N PRO A 217 2.99 -18.38 -24.11
CA PRO A 217 1.99 -19.39 -23.75
C PRO A 217 1.92 -19.65 -22.24
N LEU A 218 3.07 -19.64 -21.56
CA LEU A 218 3.15 -19.81 -20.11
C LEU A 218 2.48 -18.63 -19.39
N ILE A 219 2.80 -17.40 -19.79
CA ILE A 219 2.20 -16.18 -19.23
C ILE A 219 0.69 -16.16 -19.46
N LEU A 220 0.23 -16.55 -20.66
CA LEU A 220 -1.18 -16.62 -21.00
C LEU A 220 -1.93 -17.66 -20.17
N SER A 221 -1.34 -18.84 -19.97
CA SER A 221 -1.91 -19.88 -19.10
C SER A 221 -2.07 -19.39 -17.65
N ILE A 222 -1.02 -18.75 -17.09
CA ILE A 222 -1.08 -18.16 -15.74
C ILE A 222 -2.16 -17.07 -15.66
N MET A 223 -2.29 -16.23 -16.68
CA MET A 223 -3.32 -15.20 -16.76
C MET A 223 -4.73 -15.78 -16.72
N ILE A 224 -5.00 -16.82 -17.51
CA ILE A 224 -6.30 -17.49 -17.58
C ILE A 224 -6.63 -18.14 -16.23
N LEU A 225 -5.69 -18.91 -15.67
CA LEU A 225 -5.85 -19.55 -14.36
C LEU A 225 -6.10 -18.51 -13.25
N SER A 226 -5.33 -17.43 -13.23
CA SER A 226 -5.50 -16.36 -12.25
C SER A 226 -6.87 -15.69 -12.40
N SER A 227 -7.29 -15.39 -13.62
CA SER A 227 -8.59 -14.76 -13.89
C SER A 227 -9.76 -15.60 -13.41
N SER A 228 -9.74 -16.92 -13.65
CA SER A 228 -10.78 -17.85 -13.20
C SER A 228 -10.80 -18.02 -11.68
N PHE A 229 -9.64 -17.95 -11.02
CA PHE A 229 -9.56 -17.93 -9.56
C PHE A 229 -10.19 -16.65 -8.99
N ILE A 230 -9.90 -15.49 -9.58
CA ILE A 230 -10.42 -14.21 -9.10
C ILE A 230 -11.91 -14.09 -9.34
N GLN A 231 -12.43 -14.55 -10.48
CA GLN A 231 -13.88 -14.59 -10.74
C GLN A 231 -14.60 -15.34 -9.62
N ARG A 232 -14.14 -16.55 -9.28
CA ARG A 232 -14.68 -17.34 -8.16
C ARG A 232 -14.50 -16.67 -6.81
N TYR A 233 -13.35 -16.03 -6.56
CA TYR A 233 -13.08 -15.32 -5.30
C TYR A 233 -13.97 -14.09 -5.11
N VAL A 234 -14.27 -13.40 -6.21
CA VAL A 234 -15.09 -12.19 -6.23
C VAL A 234 -16.59 -12.52 -6.27
N GLY A 235 -16.96 -13.73 -6.70
CA GLY A 235 -18.35 -14.16 -6.85
C GLY A 235 -18.94 -13.85 -8.23
N LEU A 236 -18.10 -13.74 -9.26
CA LEU A 236 -18.52 -13.54 -10.65
C LEU A 236 -18.74 -14.89 -11.35
N ASP A 237 -19.93 -15.08 -11.92
CA ASP A 237 -20.29 -16.28 -12.70
C ASP A 237 -19.54 -16.34 -14.05
N ASP A 238 -19.32 -15.19 -14.68
CA ASP A 238 -18.53 -15.06 -15.91
C ASP A 238 -17.79 -13.71 -15.98
N ALA A 239 -16.90 -13.55 -16.96
CA ALA A 239 -16.16 -12.30 -17.22
C ALA A 239 -16.90 -11.36 -18.21
N SER A 240 -18.24 -11.39 -18.24
CA SER A 240 -19.03 -10.53 -19.11
C SER A 240 -18.99 -9.06 -18.66
N ILE A 241 -19.25 -8.12 -19.58
CA ILE A 241 -19.32 -6.70 -19.25
C ILE A 241 -20.48 -6.44 -18.26
N SER A 242 -21.58 -7.19 -18.39
CA SER A 242 -22.73 -7.15 -17.50
C SER A 242 -22.41 -7.61 -16.08
N SER A 243 -21.68 -8.73 -15.92
CA SER A 243 -21.33 -9.24 -14.59
C SER A 243 -20.33 -8.31 -13.88
N ILE A 244 -19.38 -7.74 -14.62
CA ILE A 244 -18.45 -6.73 -14.11
C ILE A 244 -19.21 -5.46 -13.68
N GLY A 245 -20.19 -5.01 -14.46
CA GLY A 245 -21.07 -3.88 -14.11
C GLY A 245 -21.84 -4.15 -12.82
N GLY A 246 -22.51 -5.31 -12.73
CA GLY A 246 -23.24 -5.70 -11.52
C GLY A 246 -22.35 -5.79 -10.28
N TYR A 247 -21.13 -6.30 -10.40
CA TYR A 247 -20.16 -6.32 -9.30
C TYR A 247 -19.72 -4.91 -8.86
N VAL A 248 -19.50 -4.00 -9.81
CA VAL A 248 -19.20 -2.61 -9.49
C VAL A 248 -20.36 -2.00 -8.70
N ASP A 249 -21.60 -2.19 -9.14
CA ASP A 249 -22.78 -1.67 -8.45
C ASP A 249 -22.96 -2.27 -7.05
N GLU A 250 -22.79 -3.58 -6.89
CA GLU A 250 -22.83 -4.26 -5.59
C GLU A 250 -21.78 -3.70 -4.63
N ARG A 251 -20.55 -3.48 -5.13
CA ARG A 251 -19.46 -2.90 -4.32
C ARG A 251 -19.72 -1.46 -3.96
N GLN A 252 -20.26 -0.67 -4.87
CA GLN A 252 -20.65 0.70 -4.57
C GLN A 252 -21.71 0.73 -3.47
N ASN A 253 -22.76 -0.07 -3.60
CA ASN A 253 -23.85 -0.14 -2.61
C ASN A 253 -23.36 -0.62 -1.23
N THR A 254 -22.48 -1.62 -1.19
CA THR A 254 -21.89 -2.11 0.07
C THR A 254 -20.98 -1.06 0.73
N ASN A 255 -20.29 -0.26 -0.08
CA ASN A 255 -19.40 0.78 0.41
C ASN A 255 -20.12 2.07 0.83
N GLN A 256 -21.37 2.29 0.43
CA GLN A 256 -22.14 3.50 0.79
C GLN A 256 -22.47 3.62 2.28
N GLY A 257 -22.17 2.60 3.11
CA GLY A 257 -22.37 2.67 4.55
C GLY A 257 -21.53 3.76 5.23
N GLY A 258 -22.13 4.49 6.18
CA GLY A 258 -21.48 5.55 6.97
C GLY A 258 -21.59 6.96 6.38
N GLY A 259 -21.28 7.98 7.17
CA GLY A 259 -21.48 9.40 6.81
C GLY A 259 -20.48 10.01 5.82
N SER A 260 -19.82 9.22 4.99
CA SER A 260 -18.80 9.69 4.02
C SER A 260 -18.93 9.00 2.66
N SER A 261 -20.14 8.59 2.32
CA SER A 261 -20.48 8.01 1.02
C SER A 261 -20.53 9.07 -0.08
N ILE A 262 -20.25 8.63 -1.30
CA ILE A 262 -20.27 9.46 -2.51
C ILE A 262 -20.98 8.72 -3.63
N ASP A 263 -21.73 9.45 -4.44
CA ASP A 263 -22.33 8.92 -5.66
C ASP A 263 -21.28 8.87 -6.78
N LEU A 264 -20.78 7.68 -7.07
CA LEU A 264 -19.81 7.46 -8.16
C LEU A 264 -20.48 7.42 -9.53
N GLN A 265 -21.76 7.09 -9.63
CA GLN A 265 -22.47 6.98 -10.91
C GLN A 265 -22.69 8.36 -11.54
N ALA A 266 -22.86 9.40 -10.71
CA ALA A 266 -22.94 10.79 -11.16
C ALA A 266 -21.60 11.39 -11.63
N MET A 267 -20.46 10.71 -11.42
CA MET A 267 -19.13 11.25 -11.68
C MET A 267 -18.52 10.71 -12.98
N SER A 268 -17.85 11.59 -13.74
CA SER A 268 -16.97 11.17 -14.84
C SER A 268 -15.77 10.38 -14.33
N TYR A 269 -15.19 9.50 -15.15
CA TYR A 269 -14.03 8.67 -14.78
C TYR A 269 -12.82 9.48 -14.25
N PRO A 270 -12.39 10.60 -14.87
CA PRO A 270 -11.33 11.44 -14.30
C PRO A 270 -11.68 12.01 -12.92
N MET A 271 -12.96 12.34 -12.69
CA MET A 271 -13.44 12.84 -11.41
C MET A 271 -13.46 11.73 -10.34
N GLN A 272 -13.76 10.48 -10.72
CA GLN A 272 -13.67 9.33 -9.83
C GLN A 272 -12.22 9.09 -9.38
N ILE A 273 -11.24 9.14 -10.30
CA ILE A 273 -9.81 9.04 -9.94
C ILE A 273 -9.42 10.19 -9.00
N PHE A 274 -9.76 11.43 -9.35
CA PHE A 274 -9.45 12.59 -8.51
C PHE A 274 -10.02 12.44 -7.10
N THR A 275 -11.30 12.07 -7.01
CA THR A 275 -12.00 11.87 -5.75
C THR A 275 -11.35 10.76 -4.93
N TYR A 276 -11.03 9.63 -5.54
CA TYR A 276 -10.42 8.51 -4.85
C TYR A 276 -9.00 8.81 -4.33
N VAL A 277 -8.20 9.58 -5.07
CA VAL A 277 -6.80 9.87 -4.71
C VAL A 277 -6.68 11.04 -3.73
N PHE A 278 -7.48 12.10 -3.91
CA PHE A 278 -7.27 13.40 -3.25
C PHE A 278 -8.44 13.85 -2.35
N ARG A 279 -9.59 13.16 -2.30
CA ARG A 279 -10.65 13.45 -1.31
C ARG A 279 -10.53 12.53 -0.09
N PRO A 280 -10.97 12.94 1.11
CA PRO A 280 -11.66 14.19 1.44
C PRO A 280 -10.76 15.42 1.33
N LEU A 281 -11.34 16.55 0.92
CA LEU A 281 -10.76 17.89 1.09
C LEU A 281 -11.24 18.49 2.42
N PRO A 282 -10.65 19.60 2.92
CA PRO A 282 -11.05 20.18 4.20
C PRO A 282 -12.55 20.49 4.32
N PHE A 283 -13.21 20.76 3.19
CA PHE A 283 -14.67 20.98 3.11
C PHE A 283 -15.50 19.70 3.28
N ASP A 284 -14.91 18.52 3.03
CA ASP A 284 -15.54 17.21 3.18
C ASP A 284 -15.29 16.59 4.59
N ALA A 285 -14.57 17.28 5.47
CA ALA A 285 -14.13 16.73 6.74
C ALA A 285 -15.23 16.83 7.82
N HIS A 286 -15.80 15.67 8.18
CA HIS A 286 -16.86 15.56 9.20
C HIS A 286 -16.37 14.99 10.55
N SER A 287 -15.06 14.81 10.70
CA SER A 287 -14.43 14.33 11.95
C SER A 287 -12.98 14.84 12.06
N PRO A 288 -12.38 14.86 13.28
CA PRO A 288 -10.98 15.25 13.44
C PRO A 288 -10.01 14.39 12.63
N LEU A 289 -10.29 13.08 12.52
CA LEU A 289 -9.51 12.18 11.68
C LEU A 289 -9.66 12.53 10.20
N ALA A 290 -10.88 12.82 9.74
CA ALA A 290 -11.13 13.26 8.37
C ALA A 290 -10.47 14.61 8.06
N LEU A 291 -10.37 15.51 9.04
CA LEU A 291 -9.66 16.78 8.90
C LEU A 291 -8.16 16.55 8.70
N LEU A 292 -7.53 15.71 9.52
CA LEU A 292 -6.11 15.37 9.38
C LEU A 292 -5.81 14.70 8.03
N THR A 293 -6.64 13.74 7.61
CA THR A 293 -6.48 13.11 6.29
C THR A 293 -6.71 14.09 5.14
N SER A 294 -7.60 15.08 5.32
CA SER A 294 -7.85 16.09 4.30
C SER A 294 -6.69 17.06 4.10
N ILE A 295 -6.03 17.48 5.18
CA ILE A 295 -4.83 18.33 5.11
C ILE A 295 -3.72 17.59 4.37
N GLU A 296 -3.54 16.31 4.70
CA GLU A 296 -2.56 15.46 4.01
C GLU A 296 -2.88 15.32 2.52
N ASN A 297 -4.14 15.09 2.18
CA ASN A 297 -4.59 15.01 0.80
C ASN A 297 -4.35 16.30 0.02
N VAL A 298 -4.55 17.46 0.65
CA VAL A 298 -4.24 18.77 0.04
C VAL A 298 -2.74 18.90 -0.21
N ILE A 299 -1.89 18.47 0.73
CA ILE A 299 -0.44 18.45 0.55
C ILE A 299 -0.05 17.54 -0.62
N LEU A 300 -0.63 16.34 -0.70
CA LEU A 300 -0.39 15.39 -1.80
C LEU A 300 -0.85 15.97 -3.15
N LEU A 301 -2.01 16.62 -3.19
CA LEU A 301 -2.55 17.28 -4.38
C LEU A 301 -1.64 18.42 -4.83
N PHE A 302 -1.23 19.29 -3.91
CA PHE A 302 -0.32 20.38 -4.19
C PHE A 302 1.02 19.85 -4.71
N LEU A 303 1.59 18.83 -4.08
CA LEU A 303 2.84 18.21 -4.50
C LEU A 303 2.71 17.60 -5.91
N PHE A 304 1.62 16.88 -6.18
CA PHE A 304 1.35 16.31 -7.50
C PHE A 304 1.29 17.40 -8.58
N ILE A 305 0.47 18.44 -8.37
CA ILE A 305 0.30 19.57 -9.28
C ILE A 305 1.64 20.31 -9.47
N TYR A 306 2.32 20.64 -8.38
CA TYR A 306 3.59 21.36 -8.41
C TYR A 306 4.65 20.65 -9.26
N ILE A 307 4.82 19.34 -9.06
CA ILE A 307 5.80 18.54 -9.82
C ILE A 307 5.39 18.46 -11.29
N LEU A 308 4.11 18.27 -11.58
CA LEU A 308 3.59 18.18 -12.93
C LEU A 308 3.85 19.47 -13.72
N PHE A 309 3.57 20.63 -13.12
CA PHE A 309 3.85 21.94 -13.72
C PHE A 309 5.35 22.22 -13.85
N LYS A 310 6.18 21.92 -12.84
CA LYS A 310 7.64 22.12 -12.93
C LYS A 310 8.26 21.26 -14.03
N ASN A 311 7.78 20.03 -14.19
CA ASN A 311 8.21 19.12 -15.23
C ASN A 311 7.53 19.39 -16.59
N LYS A 312 6.73 20.46 -16.73
CA LYS A 312 5.99 20.84 -17.94
C LYS A 312 5.19 19.68 -18.54
N PHE A 313 4.53 18.88 -17.69
CA PHE A 313 3.74 17.71 -18.09
C PHE A 313 4.55 16.63 -18.85
N ARG A 314 5.89 16.66 -18.79
CA ARG A 314 6.72 15.65 -19.46
C ARG A 314 6.69 14.34 -18.69
N LEU A 315 6.01 13.35 -19.25
CA LEU A 315 5.86 12.04 -18.63
C LEU A 315 7.09 11.13 -18.78
N ASN A 316 8.15 11.59 -19.45
CA ASN A 316 9.32 10.76 -19.76
C ASN A 316 9.95 10.12 -18.51
N ALA A 317 10.04 10.85 -17.39
CA ALA A 317 10.60 10.31 -16.14
C ALA A 317 9.76 9.15 -15.55
N PHE A 318 8.46 9.11 -15.84
CA PHE A 318 7.53 8.09 -15.38
C PHE A 318 7.54 6.85 -16.29
N ILE A 319 7.80 7.03 -17.59
CA ILE A 319 7.72 5.98 -18.64
C ILE A 319 9.13 5.46 -19.02
N GLU A 320 10.18 5.84 -18.27
CA GLU A 320 11.55 5.41 -18.55
C GLU A 320 11.86 4.05 -17.92
N GLY A 321 12.13 3.04 -18.76
CA GLY A 321 12.59 1.73 -18.33
C GLY A 321 11.65 1.07 -17.31
N LYS A 322 12.21 0.66 -16.17
CA LYS A 322 11.50 -0.05 -15.09
C LYS A 322 10.38 0.76 -14.45
N ASN A 323 10.46 2.10 -14.47
CA ASN A 323 9.42 2.97 -13.91
C ASN A 323 8.08 2.81 -14.61
N THR A 324 8.10 2.38 -15.89
CA THR A 324 6.87 2.11 -16.64
C THR A 324 6.05 1.01 -16.00
N TRP A 325 6.68 -0.05 -15.48
CA TRP A 325 5.96 -1.13 -14.81
C TRP A 325 5.27 -0.63 -13.55
N LEU A 326 6.00 0.13 -12.73
CA LEU A 326 5.49 0.78 -11.53
C LEU A 326 4.30 1.68 -11.83
N LEU A 327 4.39 2.48 -12.91
CA LEU A 327 3.32 3.37 -13.35
C LEU A 327 2.08 2.58 -13.81
N ILE A 328 2.26 1.52 -14.60
CA ILE A 328 1.14 0.67 -15.07
C ILE A 328 0.44 0.05 -13.87
N TYR A 329 1.18 -0.53 -12.92
CA TYR A 329 0.60 -1.10 -11.70
C TYR A 329 -0.20 -0.08 -10.90
N ALA A 330 0.39 1.10 -10.66
CA ALA A 330 -0.26 2.15 -9.88
C ALA A 330 -1.53 2.65 -10.57
N PHE A 331 -1.48 2.85 -11.89
CA PHE A 331 -2.61 3.29 -12.68
C PHE A 331 -3.76 2.26 -12.71
N LEU A 332 -3.45 0.99 -12.97
CA LEU A 332 -4.45 -0.09 -12.98
C LEU A 332 -5.12 -0.23 -11.62
N THR A 333 -4.32 -0.30 -10.55
CA THR A 333 -4.83 -0.43 -9.17
C THR A 333 -5.67 0.77 -8.76
N CYS A 334 -5.20 1.98 -9.06
CA CYS A 334 -5.96 3.21 -8.81
C CYS A 334 -7.29 3.22 -9.57
N SER A 335 -7.28 2.81 -10.85
CA SER A 335 -8.48 2.81 -11.69
C SER A 335 -9.54 1.84 -11.17
N MET A 336 -9.12 0.61 -10.83
CA MET A 336 -10.04 -0.40 -10.29
C MET A 336 -10.67 0.05 -8.97
N LEU A 337 -9.87 0.63 -8.07
CA LEU A 337 -10.35 1.05 -6.77
C LEU A 337 -11.20 2.32 -6.84
N ALA A 338 -10.87 3.25 -7.75
CA ALA A 338 -11.65 4.48 -7.95
C ALA A 338 -13.09 4.23 -8.42
N VAL A 339 -13.29 3.22 -9.27
CA VAL A 339 -14.63 2.88 -9.80
C VAL A 339 -15.46 2.08 -8.78
N THR A 340 -14.83 1.36 -7.84
CA THR A 340 -15.52 0.46 -6.91
C THR A 340 -15.73 1.05 -5.51
N THR A 341 -14.96 2.08 -5.12
CA THR A 341 -14.94 2.59 -3.75
C THR A 341 -15.79 3.85 -3.58
N ALA A 342 -17.06 3.67 -3.24
CA ALA A 342 -18.02 4.76 -3.04
C ALA A 342 -17.94 5.45 -1.66
N ASN A 343 -16.82 5.34 -0.93
CA ASN A 343 -16.67 5.85 0.42
C ASN A 343 -15.30 6.49 0.64
N LEU A 344 -15.29 7.74 1.09
CA LEU A 344 -14.05 8.50 1.28
C LEU A 344 -13.17 7.93 2.39
N GLY A 345 -13.77 7.41 3.47
CA GLY A 345 -13.03 6.75 4.55
C GLY A 345 -12.31 5.50 4.04
N ILE A 346 -13.00 4.66 3.27
CA ILE A 346 -12.41 3.46 2.66
C ILE A 346 -11.32 3.86 1.65
N ALA A 347 -11.55 4.90 0.84
CA ALA A 347 -10.57 5.40 -0.12
C ALA A 347 -9.27 5.87 0.54
N THR A 348 -9.35 6.63 1.65
CA THR A 348 -8.15 7.10 2.37
C THR A 348 -7.28 5.97 2.91
N ARG A 349 -7.88 4.81 3.23
CA ARG A 349 -7.18 3.60 3.66
C ARG A 349 -6.60 2.83 2.48
N GLN A 350 -7.44 2.57 1.47
CA GLN A 350 -7.08 1.68 0.37
C GLN A 350 -6.11 2.31 -0.65
N LYS A 351 -6.01 3.64 -0.70
CA LYS A 351 -5.06 4.32 -1.59
C LYS A 351 -3.59 3.93 -1.35
N TRP A 352 -3.25 3.50 -0.14
CA TRP A 352 -1.89 3.08 0.24
C TRP A 352 -1.40 1.80 -0.46
N MET A 353 -2.27 1.13 -1.22
CA MET A 353 -1.88 0.00 -2.09
C MET A 353 -1.18 0.42 -3.40
N PHE A 354 -1.21 1.70 -3.77
CA PHE A 354 -0.44 2.19 -4.93
C PHE A 354 0.26 3.53 -4.67
N MET A 355 -0.19 4.29 -3.69
CA MET A 355 0.37 5.59 -3.34
C MET A 355 1.89 5.57 -3.08
N PRO A 356 2.50 4.55 -2.42
CA PRO A 356 3.96 4.49 -2.24
C PRO A 356 4.74 4.57 -3.57
N ILE A 357 4.21 3.90 -4.60
CA ILE A 357 4.79 3.91 -5.94
C ILE A 357 4.59 5.28 -6.60
N LEU A 358 3.40 5.88 -6.46
CA LEU A 358 3.13 7.21 -6.99
C LEU A 358 4.06 8.26 -6.36
N LEU A 359 4.22 8.23 -5.04
CA LEU A 359 5.15 9.08 -4.29
C LEU A 359 6.59 8.90 -4.78
N TYR A 360 7.04 7.66 -4.93
CA TYR A 360 8.36 7.36 -5.50
C TYR A 360 8.56 8.00 -6.88
N LEU A 361 7.60 7.82 -7.79
CA LEU A 361 7.69 8.35 -9.14
C LEU A 361 7.67 9.88 -9.16
N LEU A 362 6.88 10.52 -8.30
CA LEU A 362 6.82 11.97 -8.15
C LEU A 362 8.16 12.54 -7.66
N VAL A 363 8.71 11.99 -6.57
CA VAL A 363 10.01 12.40 -6.03
C VAL A 363 11.12 12.19 -7.07
N TYR A 364 11.11 11.04 -7.76
CA TYR A 364 12.07 10.75 -8.82
C TYR A 364 11.99 11.76 -9.97
N ALA A 365 10.79 12.08 -10.44
CA ALA A 365 10.58 13.05 -11.51
C ALA A 365 11.07 14.44 -11.12
N PHE A 366 10.80 14.88 -9.89
CA PHE A 366 11.28 16.17 -9.38
C PHE A 366 12.80 16.22 -9.24
N TYR A 367 13.41 15.14 -8.75
CA TYR A 367 14.86 15.00 -8.65
C TYR A 367 15.53 15.12 -10.03
N ARG A 368 15.01 14.43 -11.05
CA ARG A 368 15.50 14.49 -12.44
C ARG A 368 15.37 15.90 -13.02
N TYR A 369 14.25 16.57 -12.76
CA TYR A 369 14.06 17.97 -13.14
C TYR A 369 15.15 18.87 -12.52
N LYS A 370 15.42 18.76 -11.21
CA LYS A 370 16.44 19.56 -10.51
C LYS A 370 17.84 19.29 -11.06
N GLN A 371 18.20 18.03 -11.29
CA GLN A 371 19.49 17.68 -11.90
C GLN A 371 19.66 18.27 -13.30
N SER A 372 18.62 18.22 -14.14
CA SER A 372 18.68 18.79 -15.49
C SER A 372 18.94 20.31 -15.48
N ARG A 373 18.37 21.03 -14.51
CA ARG A 373 18.59 22.47 -14.31
C ARG A 373 20.01 22.78 -13.84
N HIS A 374 20.55 22.01 -12.90
CA HIS A 374 21.93 22.19 -12.44
C HIS A 374 22.93 22.00 -13.59
N MET A 375 22.77 20.97 -14.42
CA MET A 375 23.64 20.75 -15.59
C MET A 375 23.57 21.86 -16.65
N ILE A 376 22.40 22.51 -16.82
CA ILE A 376 22.26 23.66 -17.72
C ILE A 376 22.94 24.90 -17.13
N SER A 377 22.86 25.08 -15.81
CA SER A 377 23.46 26.22 -15.10
C SER A 377 24.98 26.16 -15.02
N THR A 378 25.59 24.97 -15.01
CA THR A 378 27.06 24.80 -14.98
C THR A 378 27.70 24.85 -16.37
N LYS A 379 26.89 24.83 -17.43
CA LYS A 379 27.35 24.95 -18.83
C LYS A 379 27.25 26.36 -19.39
N LYS A 380 26.60 27.27 -18.66
CA LYS A 380 26.62 28.71 -18.89
C LYS A 380 27.62 29.33 -17.94
#